data_AF-F2NWC1-F1
#
_entry.id   AF-F2NWC1-F1
#
_cell.length_a   1.000
_cell.length_b   1.000
_cell.length_c   1.000
_cell.angle_alpha   90.00
_cell.angle_beta   90.00
_cell.angle_gamma   90.00
#
_symmetry.space_group_name_H-M   'P 1'
#
loop_
_entity.id
_entity.type
_entity.pdbx_description
1 polymer ?
#
loop_
_entity_poly.entity_id
_entity_poly.type
_entity_poly.pdbx_seq_one_letter_code
_entity_poly.pdbx_strand_id
1 'polypeptide(L)'
;METKTTRIGMETEIDKNLKTLAETKATCYCLRETGQCDSDDCLACSKLSLYQQGVRNLLPVDLLKIDNLATKIIQRKLDNDISFRATSASRWKYFFNCLKWMAIVFLFTIFIPLAAAYFLCTYALDTKGAVYPIIDDETESKVFRVLNETHRNVYDMNNDHEVNCQDFTVMFVYLWAKIYPDDSRAAQIVFNRNFNTGMNHLFVSVQSGKKIFYIEPQGNSVCYRMEHFWGNKYDPGFNREITKSFWYKQMGLPYNGE
;
A
#
# COMPACT_ATOMS: atom_id res chain seq x y z
N MET A 1 -74.25 -17.78 -27.02
CA MET A 1 -73.76 -16.81 -28.03
C MET A 1 -73.83 -15.45 -27.37
N GLU A 2 -72.79 -15.09 -26.61
CA GLU A 2 -72.74 -13.81 -25.87
C GLU A 2 -72.27 -12.71 -26.81
N THR A 3 -73.16 -11.76 -27.08
CA THR A 3 -72.85 -10.51 -27.76
C THR A 3 -71.88 -9.69 -26.91
N LYS A 4 -70.60 -9.66 -27.31
CA LYS A 4 -69.62 -8.67 -26.84
C LYS A 4 -70.11 -7.28 -27.25
N THR A 5 -70.73 -6.57 -26.32
CA THR A 5 -70.97 -5.13 -26.46
C THR A 5 -69.63 -4.41 -26.28
N THR A 6 -68.96 -4.11 -27.39
CA THR A 6 -67.81 -3.20 -27.39
C THR A 6 -68.32 -1.82 -26.98
N ARG A 7 -68.19 -1.45 -25.69
CA ARG A 7 -68.34 -0.06 -25.26
C ARG A 7 -67.18 0.72 -25.88
N ILE A 8 -67.41 1.27 -27.07
CA ILE A 8 -66.60 2.37 -27.59
C ILE A 8 -66.95 3.55 -26.69
N GLY A 9 -66.15 3.74 -25.63
CA GLY A 9 -66.26 4.94 -24.81
C GLY A 9 -65.99 6.14 -25.71
N MET A 10 -67.01 6.97 -25.94
CA MET A 10 -66.83 8.26 -26.59
C MET A 10 -65.84 9.07 -25.76
N GLU A 11 -64.68 9.35 -26.35
CA GLU A 11 -63.67 10.24 -25.78
C GLU A 11 -64.32 11.59 -25.51
N THR A 12 -64.37 12.00 -24.24
CA THR A 12 -65.04 13.25 -23.87
C THR A 12 -64.23 14.43 -24.41
N GLU A 13 -64.89 15.57 -24.61
CA GLU A 13 -64.19 16.80 -25.04
C GLU A 13 -63.07 17.20 -24.07
N ILE A 14 -63.24 16.84 -22.78
CA ILE A 14 -62.23 16.98 -21.73
C ILE A 14 -61.01 16.08 -22.01
N ASP A 15 -61.21 14.80 -22.35
CA ASP A 15 -60.12 13.86 -22.65
C ASP A 15 -59.28 14.32 -23.86
N LYS A 16 -59.94 14.88 -24.89
CA LYS A 16 -59.26 15.45 -26.06
C LYS A 16 -58.40 16.65 -25.69
N ASN A 17 -58.93 17.55 -24.85
CA ASN A 17 -58.19 18.72 -24.36
C ASN A 17 -56.97 18.32 -23.50
N LEU A 18 -57.10 17.30 -22.65
CA LEU A 18 -55.99 16.78 -21.84
C LEU A 18 -54.87 16.17 -22.72
N LYS A 19 -55.25 15.44 -23.78
CA LYS A 19 -54.29 14.85 -24.72
C LYS A 19 -53.54 15.93 -25.52
N THR A 20 -54.25 16.92 -26.05
CA THR A 20 -53.64 18.06 -26.75
C THR A 20 -52.67 18.82 -25.85
N LEU A 21 -53.00 18.97 -24.57
CA LEU A 21 -52.11 19.58 -23.59
C LEU A 21 -50.84 18.75 -23.35
N ALA A 22 -50.99 17.44 -23.18
CA ALA A 22 -49.86 16.53 -23.00
C ALA A 22 -48.92 16.54 -24.24
N GLU A 23 -49.48 16.54 -25.44
CA GLU A 23 -48.73 16.63 -26.70
C GLU A 23 -47.98 17.96 -26.86
N THR A 24 -48.62 19.07 -26.47
CA THR A 24 -48.01 20.41 -26.50
C THR A 24 -46.87 20.50 -25.48
N LYS A 25 -47.08 19.98 -24.26
CA LYS A 25 -46.06 19.89 -23.21
C LYS A 25 -44.85 19.07 -23.66
N ALA A 26 -45.11 17.88 -24.21
CA ALA A 26 -44.06 17.01 -24.73
C ALA A 26 -43.25 17.65 -25.85
N THR A 27 -43.92 18.36 -26.77
CA THR A 27 -43.27 19.02 -27.90
C THR A 27 -42.36 20.16 -27.47
N CYS A 28 -42.82 21.02 -26.55
CA CYS A 28 -41.97 22.07 -25.98
C CYS A 28 -40.73 21.49 -25.28
N TYR A 29 -40.90 20.44 -24.47
CA TYR A 29 -39.78 19.79 -23.78
C TYR A 29 -38.74 19.22 -24.76
N CYS A 30 -39.18 18.49 -25.78
CA CYS A 30 -38.27 17.94 -26.79
C CYS A 30 -37.47 19.03 -27.52
N LEU A 31 -38.12 20.14 -27.91
CA LEU A 31 -37.44 21.25 -28.61
C LEU A 31 -36.37 21.92 -27.73
N ARG A 32 -36.58 21.99 -26.42
CA ARG A 32 -35.58 22.51 -25.47
C ARG A 32 -34.39 21.57 -25.33
N GLU A 33 -34.63 20.28 -25.13
CA GLU A 33 -33.56 19.28 -24.95
C GLU A 33 -32.72 19.07 -26.21
N THR A 34 -33.31 19.23 -27.40
CA THR A 34 -32.57 19.18 -28.68
C THR A 34 -31.90 20.51 -29.04
N GLY A 35 -32.02 21.55 -28.20
CA GLY A 35 -31.44 22.87 -28.44
C GLY A 35 -32.07 23.62 -29.62
N GLN A 36 -33.27 23.22 -30.06
CA GLN A 36 -34.02 23.88 -31.13
C GLN A 36 -34.86 25.06 -30.59
N CYS A 37 -34.82 25.33 -29.29
CA CYS A 37 -35.56 26.37 -28.61
C CYS A 37 -34.87 26.81 -27.30
N ASP A 38 -34.71 28.12 -27.12
CA ASP A 38 -34.43 28.77 -25.83
C ASP A 38 -35.75 29.22 -25.18
N SER A 39 -35.79 29.26 -23.84
CA SER A 39 -36.98 29.05 -22.99
C SER A 39 -38.25 29.86 -23.29
N ASP A 40 -38.17 30.95 -24.03
CA ASP A 40 -39.27 31.92 -24.15
C ASP A 40 -39.73 32.25 -25.58
N ASP A 41 -39.01 31.81 -26.64
CA ASP A 41 -39.27 32.25 -28.02
C ASP A 41 -39.89 31.19 -28.95
N CYS A 42 -40.12 29.96 -28.49
CA CYS A 42 -40.80 28.97 -29.33
C CYS A 42 -42.32 29.05 -29.21
N LEU A 43 -42.99 29.18 -30.36
CA LEU A 43 -44.45 29.15 -30.50
C LEU A 43 -45.11 27.94 -29.80
N ALA A 44 -44.42 26.81 -29.70
CA ALA A 44 -44.94 25.62 -29.01
C ALA A 44 -44.88 25.77 -27.47
N CYS A 45 -43.84 26.41 -26.94
CA CYS A 45 -43.70 26.67 -25.51
C CYS A 45 -44.59 27.83 -25.04
N SER A 46 -44.81 28.85 -25.88
CA SER A 46 -45.78 29.92 -25.59
C SER A 46 -47.23 29.43 -25.64
N LYS A 47 -47.55 28.46 -26.52
CA LYS A 47 -48.85 27.77 -26.46
C LYS A 47 -49.03 27.02 -25.14
N LEU A 48 -48.00 26.33 -24.65
CA LEU A 48 -48.07 25.63 -23.36
C LEU A 48 -48.39 26.58 -22.21
N SER A 49 -47.75 27.76 -22.14
CA SER A 49 -47.99 28.72 -21.08
C SER A 49 -49.41 29.30 -21.12
N LEU A 50 -49.96 29.57 -22.31
CA LEU A 50 -51.35 29.97 -22.50
C LEU A 50 -52.34 28.88 -22.06
N TYR A 51 -52.09 27.62 -22.42
CA TYR A 51 -52.94 26.51 -21.98
C TYR A 51 -52.85 26.29 -20.46
N GLN A 52 -51.66 26.39 -19.86
CA GLN A 52 -51.47 26.26 -18.41
C GLN A 52 -52.26 27.32 -17.62
N GLN A 53 -52.48 28.51 -18.18
CA GLN A 53 -53.32 29.53 -17.56
C GLN A 53 -54.81 29.15 -17.54
N GLY A 54 -55.32 28.51 -18.61
CA GLY A 54 -56.70 28.01 -18.66
C GLY A 54 -56.95 26.74 -17.82
N VAL A 55 -55.88 26.07 -17.42
CA VAL A 55 -55.89 24.74 -16.78
C VAL A 55 -55.68 24.81 -15.26
N ARG A 56 -55.53 26.02 -14.68
CA ARG A 56 -55.32 26.25 -13.24
C ARG A 56 -56.42 25.66 -12.33
N ASN A 57 -57.56 25.30 -12.89
CA ASN A 57 -58.70 24.71 -12.17
C ASN A 57 -58.83 23.18 -12.34
N LEU A 58 -57.86 22.49 -12.94
CA LEU A 58 -57.89 21.03 -13.02
C LEU A 58 -57.64 20.38 -11.66
N LEU A 59 -58.28 19.22 -11.45
CA LEU A 59 -58.02 18.37 -10.30
C LEU A 59 -56.59 17.79 -10.40
N PRO A 60 -55.90 17.58 -9.25
CA PRO A 60 -54.54 17.01 -9.22
C PRO A 60 -54.39 15.67 -9.97
N VAL A 61 -55.46 14.87 -10.01
CA VAL A 61 -55.47 13.58 -10.72
C VAL A 61 -55.35 13.76 -12.24
N ASP A 62 -55.96 14.80 -12.80
CA ASP A 62 -55.91 15.03 -14.24
C ASP A 62 -54.57 15.66 -14.66
N LEU A 63 -53.95 16.47 -13.79
CA LEU A 63 -52.57 16.92 -13.96
C LEU A 63 -51.58 15.74 -14.01
N LEU A 64 -51.74 14.76 -13.12
CA LEU A 64 -50.93 13.54 -13.14
C LEU A 64 -51.13 12.70 -14.41
N LYS A 65 -52.36 12.65 -14.95
CA LYS A 65 -52.61 11.98 -16.25
C LYS A 65 -51.92 12.70 -17.39
N ILE A 66 -51.99 14.03 -17.45
CA ILE A 66 -51.30 14.85 -18.46
C ILE A 66 -49.79 14.60 -18.39
N ASP A 67 -49.20 14.60 -17.20
CA ASP A 67 -47.76 14.40 -17.01
C ASP A 67 -47.31 13.02 -17.47
N ASN A 68 -48.05 11.98 -17.08
CA ASN A 68 -47.76 10.62 -17.52
C ASN A 68 -47.90 10.44 -19.04
N LEU A 69 -48.90 11.07 -19.65
CA LEU A 69 -49.08 11.06 -21.11
C LEU A 69 -47.95 11.82 -21.81
N ALA A 70 -47.58 13.00 -21.31
CA ALA A 70 -46.49 13.81 -21.85
C ALA A 70 -45.17 13.05 -21.78
N THR A 71 -44.83 12.43 -20.65
CA THR A 71 -43.60 11.63 -20.50
C THR A 71 -43.56 10.46 -21.49
N LYS A 72 -44.67 9.75 -21.71
CA LYS A 72 -44.74 8.67 -22.72
C LYS A 72 -44.51 9.18 -24.14
N ILE A 73 -45.03 10.37 -24.47
CA ILE A 73 -44.85 11.00 -25.78
C ILE A 73 -43.41 11.47 -25.96
N ILE A 74 -42.83 12.11 -24.92
CA ILE A 74 -41.43 12.56 -24.91
C ILE A 74 -40.50 11.37 -25.16
N GLN A 75 -40.68 10.28 -24.41
CA GLN A 75 -39.86 9.08 -24.53
C GLN A 75 -39.90 8.54 -25.95
N ARG A 76 -41.10 8.39 -26.54
CA ARG A 76 -41.23 7.93 -27.95
C ARG A 76 -40.61 8.88 -28.96
N LYS A 77 -40.67 10.20 -28.74
CA LYS A 77 -40.07 11.19 -29.65
C LYS A 77 -38.55 11.13 -29.57
N LEU A 78 -37.98 11.12 -28.37
CA LEU A 78 -36.53 11.02 -28.15
C LEU A 78 -35.98 9.67 -28.63
N ASP A 79 -36.71 8.58 -28.38
CA ASP A 79 -36.34 7.25 -28.85
C ASP A 79 -36.40 7.13 -30.36
N ASN A 80 -37.17 7.95 -31.08
CA ASN A 80 -37.23 7.92 -32.55
C ASN A 80 -36.28 8.94 -33.19
N ASP A 81 -35.82 9.95 -32.46
CA ASP A 81 -34.90 10.96 -33.00
C ASP A 81 -33.46 10.42 -33.09
N ILE A 82 -33.00 10.22 -34.33
CA ILE A 82 -31.67 9.71 -34.65
C ILE A 82 -30.58 10.71 -34.21
N SER A 83 -30.86 12.02 -34.24
CA SER A 83 -29.90 13.06 -33.89
C SER A 83 -29.56 13.05 -32.39
N PHE A 84 -30.55 12.79 -31.54
CA PHE A 84 -30.39 12.67 -30.09
C PHE A 84 -29.64 11.39 -29.70
N ARG A 85 -29.93 10.26 -30.37
CA ARG A 85 -29.19 9.01 -30.19
C ARG A 85 -27.72 9.14 -30.62
N ALA A 86 -27.46 9.84 -31.72
CA ALA A 86 -26.09 10.08 -32.20
C ALA A 86 -25.29 11.02 -31.29
N THR A 87 -25.91 12.07 -30.75
CA THR A 87 -25.25 13.04 -29.85
C THR A 87 -25.01 12.49 -28.44
N SER A 88 -25.91 11.67 -27.90
CA SER A 88 -25.68 11.01 -26.60
C SER A 88 -24.55 9.97 -26.70
N ALA A 89 -24.55 9.12 -27.73
CA ALA A 89 -23.51 8.11 -27.92
C ALA A 89 -22.11 8.73 -28.13
N SER A 90 -22.01 9.86 -28.84
CA SER A 90 -20.74 10.55 -29.06
C SER A 90 -20.19 11.21 -27.79
N ARG A 91 -21.06 11.79 -26.95
CA ARG A 91 -20.69 12.36 -25.64
C ARG A 91 -20.12 11.29 -24.69
N TRP A 92 -20.76 10.12 -24.63
CA TRP A 92 -20.28 9.00 -23.81
C TRP A 92 -18.91 8.46 -24.29
N LYS A 93 -18.71 8.35 -25.60
CA LYS A 93 -17.42 7.92 -26.17
C LYS A 93 -16.29 8.89 -25.83
N TYR A 94 -16.56 10.20 -25.85
CA TYR A 94 -15.58 11.22 -25.46
C TYR A 94 -15.26 11.15 -23.96
N PHE A 95 -16.28 11.01 -23.10
CA PHE A 95 -16.10 10.89 -21.65
C PHE A 95 -15.20 9.70 -21.26
N PHE A 96 -15.45 8.51 -21.80
CA PHE A 96 -14.63 7.33 -21.51
C PHE A 96 -13.20 7.45 -22.07
N ASN A 97 -13.02 8.11 -23.21
CA ASN A 97 -11.68 8.38 -23.74
C ASN A 97 -10.90 9.36 -22.84
N CYS A 98 -11.53 10.42 -22.34
CA CYS A 98 -10.89 11.32 -21.37
C CYS A 98 -10.51 10.59 -20.08
N LEU A 99 -11.39 9.73 -19.55
CA LEU A 99 -11.10 8.95 -18.34
C LEU A 99 -9.92 8.00 -18.53
N LYS A 100 -9.83 7.34 -19.70
CA LYS A 100 -8.69 6.48 -20.06
C LYS A 100 -7.38 7.25 -20.07
N TRP A 101 -7.35 8.44 -20.68
CA TRP A 101 -6.13 9.26 -20.72
C TRP A 101 -5.74 9.80 -19.36
N MET A 102 -6.70 10.21 -18.53
CA MET A 102 -6.46 10.62 -17.15
C MET A 102 -5.85 9.49 -16.30
N ALA A 103 -6.34 8.26 -16.46
CA ALA A 103 -5.79 7.09 -15.77
C ALA A 103 -4.34 6.78 -16.22
N ILE A 104 -4.04 6.93 -17.51
CA ILE A 104 -2.68 6.78 -18.03
C ILE A 104 -1.77 7.85 -17.42
N VAL A 105 -2.15 9.13 -17.46
CA VAL A 105 -1.34 10.21 -16.87
C VAL A 105 -1.10 9.96 -15.38
N PHE A 106 -2.14 9.59 -14.63
CA PHE A 106 -2.03 9.25 -13.21
C PHE A 106 -1.04 8.11 -12.93
N LEU A 107 -1.05 7.06 -13.77
CA LEU A 107 -0.13 5.94 -13.65
C LEU A 107 1.32 6.38 -13.90
N PHE A 108 1.56 7.21 -14.91
CA PHE A 108 2.90 7.72 -15.21
C PHE A 108 3.41 8.76 -14.20
N THR A 109 2.54 9.59 -13.62
CA THR A 109 2.95 10.65 -12.69
C THR A 109 3.10 10.18 -11.24
N ILE A 110 2.47 9.07 -10.85
CA ILE A 110 2.50 8.60 -9.45
C ILE A 110 3.29 7.30 -9.33
N PHE A 111 3.01 6.28 -10.14
CA PHE A 111 3.65 4.98 -9.98
C PHE A 111 5.12 4.98 -10.41
N ILE A 112 5.48 5.70 -11.48
CA ILE A 112 6.88 5.75 -11.94
C ILE A 112 7.77 6.49 -10.94
N PRO A 113 7.40 7.67 -10.41
CA PRO A 113 8.19 8.32 -9.36
C PRO A 113 8.27 7.52 -8.07
N LEU A 114 7.18 6.84 -7.66
CA LEU A 114 7.19 5.96 -6.49
C LEU A 114 8.13 4.76 -6.69
N ALA A 115 8.11 4.12 -7.86
CA ALA A 115 9.00 3.02 -8.19
C ALA A 115 10.47 3.47 -8.26
N ALA A 116 10.73 4.63 -8.85
CA ALA A 116 12.06 5.23 -8.90
C ALA A 116 12.57 5.63 -7.50
N ALA A 117 11.71 6.21 -6.65
CA ALA A 117 12.04 6.54 -5.27
C ALA A 117 12.33 5.28 -4.45
N TYR A 118 11.52 4.23 -4.60
CA TYR A 118 11.77 2.93 -3.97
C TYR A 118 13.13 2.37 -4.40
N PHE A 119 13.40 2.32 -5.72
CA PHE A 119 14.68 1.86 -6.25
C PHE A 119 15.86 2.70 -5.74
N LEU A 120 15.75 4.02 -5.71
CA LEU A 120 16.79 4.92 -5.20
C LEU A 120 17.00 4.74 -3.69
N CYS A 121 15.94 4.57 -2.91
CA CYS A 121 16.04 4.29 -1.48
C CYS A 121 16.69 2.92 -1.21
N THR A 122 16.35 1.88 -1.98
CA THR A 122 16.99 0.56 -1.84
C THR A 122 18.45 0.58 -2.28
N TYR A 123 18.78 1.27 -3.39
CA TYR A 123 20.17 1.41 -3.85
C TYR A 123 21.00 2.28 -2.91
N ALA A 124 20.42 3.34 -2.34
CA ALA A 124 21.07 4.18 -1.34
C ALA A 124 21.32 3.45 -0.01
N LEU A 125 20.50 2.44 0.32
CA LEU A 125 20.75 1.54 1.45
C LEU A 125 21.86 0.54 1.14
N ASP A 126 21.93 0.02 -0.08
CA ASP A 126 22.96 -0.94 -0.53
C ASP A 126 24.35 -0.27 -0.73
N THR A 127 24.37 1.03 -1.02
CA THR A 127 25.61 1.82 -1.22
C THR A 127 26.15 2.49 0.03
N LYS A 128 25.43 2.41 1.16
CA LYS A 128 26.08 2.55 2.47
C LYS A 128 26.88 1.27 2.70
N GLY A 129 28.02 1.15 2.02
CA GLY A 129 29.08 0.26 2.49
C GLY A 129 29.28 0.62 3.96
N ALA A 130 28.82 -0.25 4.85
CA ALA A 130 28.87 -0.01 6.26
C ALA A 130 30.32 0.30 6.59
N VAL A 131 30.61 1.55 6.98
CA VAL A 131 31.96 1.96 7.35
C VAL A 131 32.22 1.31 8.70
N TYR A 132 32.69 0.08 8.66
CA TYR A 132 33.05 -0.65 9.87
C TYR A 132 34.22 0.05 10.53
N PRO A 133 34.21 0.19 11.86
CA PRO A 133 35.29 0.85 12.56
C PRO A 133 36.60 0.06 12.33
N ILE A 134 37.66 0.80 11.98
CA ILE A 134 39.02 0.27 11.92
C ILE A 134 39.43 -0.12 13.35
N ILE A 135 39.84 -1.38 13.50
CA ILE A 135 40.42 -1.95 14.72
C ILE A 135 41.88 -1.52 14.82
N ASP A 136 42.32 -1.12 16.00
CA ASP A 136 43.73 -0.82 16.26
C ASP A 136 44.55 -2.10 16.42
N ASP A 137 45.83 -2.04 16.08
CA ASP A 137 46.76 -3.18 16.08
C ASP A 137 46.84 -3.90 17.43
N GLU A 138 46.72 -3.17 18.55
CA GLU A 138 46.73 -3.77 19.89
C GLU A 138 45.48 -4.64 20.11
N THR A 139 44.30 -4.08 19.86
CA THR A 139 43.04 -4.81 20.00
C THR A 139 42.97 -5.98 19.03
N GLU A 140 43.44 -5.81 17.79
CA GLU A 140 43.48 -6.89 16.80
C GLU A 140 44.41 -8.03 17.23
N SER A 141 45.59 -7.71 17.76
CA SER A 141 46.53 -8.69 18.33
C SER A 141 45.91 -9.47 19.51
N LYS A 142 45.18 -8.78 20.41
CA LYS A 142 44.43 -9.42 21.50
C LYS A 142 43.38 -10.39 20.95
N VAL A 143 42.59 -9.97 19.96
CA VAL A 143 41.57 -10.80 19.31
C VAL A 143 42.21 -12.03 18.67
N PHE A 144 43.28 -11.89 17.91
CA PHE A 144 43.96 -13.02 17.26
C PHE A 144 44.50 -14.04 18.25
N ARG A 145 45.09 -13.59 19.36
CA ARG A 145 45.56 -14.48 20.41
C ARG A 145 44.39 -15.28 20.99
N VAL A 146 43.29 -14.62 21.33
CA VAL A 146 42.14 -15.27 21.95
C VAL A 146 41.41 -16.19 20.97
N LEU A 147 41.29 -15.84 19.69
CA LEU A 147 40.77 -16.72 18.64
C LEU A 147 41.56 -18.03 18.56
N ASN A 148 42.90 -17.93 18.47
CA ASN A 148 43.76 -19.11 18.40
C ASN A 148 43.64 -20.00 19.64
N GLU A 149 43.57 -19.40 20.83
CA GLU A 149 43.36 -20.17 22.06
C GLU A 149 41.94 -20.76 22.13
N THR A 150 40.92 -20.06 21.63
CA THR A 150 39.55 -20.58 21.56
C THR A 150 39.50 -21.84 20.71
N HIS A 151 40.08 -21.81 19.52
CA HIS A 151 40.08 -22.95 18.60
C HIS A 151 40.81 -24.18 19.17
N ARG A 152 41.81 -23.96 20.02
CA ARG A 152 42.57 -25.05 20.68
C ARG A 152 41.86 -25.65 21.88
N ASN A 153 41.01 -24.87 22.55
CA ASN A 153 40.44 -25.23 23.84
C ASN A 153 38.92 -25.41 23.81
N VAL A 154 38.24 -25.12 22.69
CA VAL A 154 36.79 -25.28 22.60
C VAL A 154 36.38 -26.75 22.73
N TYR A 155 35.32 -26.96 23.48
CA TYR A 155 34.63 -28.24 23.67
C TYR A 155 33.14 -27.94 23.86
N ASP A 156 32.30 -28.97 23.81
CA ASP A 156 30.86 -28.85 24.06
C ASP A 156 30.61 -28.38 25.50
N MET A 157 30.11 -27.15 25.67
CA MET A 157 29.93 -26.51 26.97
C MET A 157 28.50 -26.52 27.48
N ASN A 158 27.50 -26.78 26.62
CA ASN A 158 26.09 -26.95 27.04
C ASN A 158 25.69 -28.44 27.16
N ASN A 159 26.58 -29.38 26.84
CA ASN A 159 26.32 -30.81 26.74
C ASN A 159 25.22 -31.16 25.72
N ASP A 160 25.13 -30.41 24.62
CA ASP A 160 24.21 -30.72 23.51
C ASP A 160 24.78 -31.75 22.51
N HIS A 161 25.99 -32.24 22.79
CA HIS A 161 26.79 -33.16 21.97
C HIS A 161 27.28 -32.58 20.64
N GLU A 162 27.19 -31.27 20.46
CA GLU A 162 27.74 -30.54 19.33
C GLU A 162 28.74 -29.48 19.80
N VAL A 163 29.64 -29.06 18.90
CA VAL A 163 30.50 -27.90 19.13
C VAL A 163 30.13 -26.85 18.10
N ASN A 164 29.42 -25.81 18.54
CA ASN A 164 28.79 -24.83 17.68
C ASN A 164 29.07 -23.39 18.14
N CYS A 165 28.34 -22.43 17.56
CA CYS A 165 28.55 -21.01 17.81
C CYS A 165 28.43 -20.62 19.29
N GLN A 166 27.64 -21.34 20.08
CA GLN A 166 27.51 -21.11 21.51
C GLN A 166 28.81 -21.40 22.24
N ASP A 167 29.42 -22.57 21.97
CA ASP A 167 30.65 -23.02 22.62
C ASP A 167 31.83 -22.12 22.27
N PHE A 168 31.99 -21.83 20.98
CA PHE A 168 33.04 -20.92 20.52
C PHE A 168 32.91 -19.53 21.13
N THR A 169 31.68 -19.00 21.22
CA THR A 169 31.41 -17.67 21.80
C THR A 169 31.73 -17.61 23.28
N VAL A 170 31.25 -18.58 24.05
CA VAL A 170 31.46 -18.60 25.50
C VAL A 170 32.92 -18.87 25.83
N MET A 171 33.61 -19.74 25.07
CA MET A 171 35.02 -20.05 25.26
C MET A 171 35.89 -18.83 24.97
N PHE A 172 35.56 -18.07 23.92
CA PHE A 172 36.26 -16.83 23.60
C PHE A 172 36.19 -15.82 24.73
N VAL A 173 34.99 -15.54 25.26
CA VAL A 173 34.81 -14.57 26.35
C VAL A 173 35.52 -15.06 27.62
N TYR A 174 35.48 -16.36 27.91
CA TYR A 174 36.21 -16.94 29.03
C TYR A 174 37.72 -16.77 28.92
N LEU A 175 38.29 -17.09 27.76
CA LEU A 175 39.72 -16.92 27.53
C LEU A 175 40.13 -15.45 27.49
N TRP A 176 39.29 -14.56 26.96
CA TRP A 176 39.52 -13.11 27.01
C TRP A 176 39.68 -12.63 28.45
N ALA A 177 38.70 -12.94 29.32
CA ALA A 177 38.72 -12.54 30.72
C ALA A 177 39.90 -13.15 31.49
N LYS A 178 40.34 -14.35 31.13
CA LYS A 178 41.48 -15.03 31.75
C LYS A 178 42.84 -14.47 31.30
N ILE A 179 42.98 -14.16 30.00
CA ILE A 179 44.24 -13.67 29.42
C ILE A 179 44.43 -12.17 29.69
N TYR A 180 43.33 -11.41 29.72
CA TYR A 180 43.31 -9.95 29.91
C TYR A 180 42.35 -9.57 31.05
N PRO A 181 42.70 -9.84 32.32
CA PRO A 181 41.80 -9.61 33.46
C PRO A 181 41.39 -8.14 33.62
N ASP A 182 42.30 -7.19 33.35
CA ASP A 182 42.04 -5.75 33.42
C ASP A 182 41.04 -5.28 32.35
N ASP A 183 41.00 -5.97 31.20
CA ASP A 183 40.08 -5.73 30.08
C ASP A 183 38.95 -6.76 30.02
N SER A 184 38.71 -7.50 31.10
CA SER A 184 37.79 -8.66 31.11
C SER A 184 36.35 -8.32 30.72
N ARG A 185 35.94 -7.07 30.91
CA ARG A 185 34.61 -6.56 30.55
C ARG A 185 34.50 -6.08 29.09
N ALA A 186 35.62 -6.00 28.36
CA ALA A 186 35.64 -5.51 26.99
C ALA A 186 35.02 -6.50 25.99
N ALA A 187 35.08 -7.80 26.28
CA ALA A 187 34.46 -8.83 25.45
C ALA A 187 33.08 -9.24 26.01
N GLN A 188 32.04 -9.19 25.20
CA GLN A 188 30.67 -9.54 25.60
C GLN A 188 30.01 -10.48 24.59
N ILE A 189 29.11 -11.33 25.07
CA ILE A 189 28.31 -12.23 24.23
C ILE A 189 27.23 -11.40 23.52
N VAL A 190 27.12 -11.58 22.21
CA VAL A 190 26.11 -10.95 21.36
C VAL A 190 25.29 -12.02 20.66
N PHE A 191 24.00 -11.74 20.55
CA PHE A 191 23.06 -12.55 19.79
C PHE A 191 22.50 -11.74 18.63
N ASN A 192 22.47 -12.34 17.43
CA ASN A 192 21.78 -11.77 16.28
C ASN A 192 20.71 -12.74 15.79
N ARG A 193 19.46 -12.26 15.80
CA ARG A 193 18.32 -12.97 15.22
C ARG A 193 17.66 -12.11 14.15
N ASN A 194 17.97 -12.41 12.90
CA ASN A 194 17.42 -11.73 11.74
C ASN A 194 16.43 -12.66 11.01
N PHE A 195 15.14 -12.35 11.11
CA PHE A 195 14.08 -13.13 10.46
C PHE A 195 14.10 -13.02 8.93
N ASN A 196 14.69 -11.96 8.37
CA ASN A 196 14.75 -11.75 6.92
C ASN A 196 15.83 -12.62 6.27
N THR A 197 16.96 -12.82 6.94
CA THR A 197 18.09 -13.63 6.45
C THR A 197 18.12 -15.05 7.03
N GLY A 198 17.27 -15.32 8.04
CA GLY A 198 17.25 -16.57 8.78
C GLY A 198 18.39 -16.72 9.78
N MET A 199 19.16 -15.66 10.04
CA MET A 199 20.28 -15.70 10.98
C MET A 199 19.75 -15.87 12.41
N ASN A 200 20.34 -16.81 13.14
CA ASN A 200 20.10 -17.06 14.55
C ASN A 200 21.43 -17.54 15.16
N HIS A 201 22.27 -16.60 15.57
CA HIS A 201 23.68 -16.86 15.81
C HIS A 201 24.21 -16.13 17.05
N LEU A 202 25.09 -16.80 17.80
CA LEU A 202 25.84 -16.21 18.92
C LEU A 202 27.28 -15.92 18.47
N PHE A 203 27.80 -14.76 18.90
CA PHE A 203 29.15 -14.30 18.60
C PHE A 203 29.59 -13.28 19.68
N VAL A 204 30.72 -12.61 19.48
CA VAL A 204 31.32 -11.72 20.50
C VAL A 204 31.37 -10.27 20.02
N SER A 205 31.09 -9.32 20.90
CA SER A 205 31.53 -7.93 20.74
C SER A 205 32.80 -7.68 21.55
N VAL A 206 33.73 -6.92 20.99
CA VAL A 206 34.94 -6.44 21.68
C VAL A 206 34.94 -4.92 21.65
N GLN A 207 34.96 -4.29 22.82
CA GLN A 207 35.02 -2.84 22.96
C GLN A 207 36.46 -2.35 23.09
N SER A 208 36.84 -1.38 22.27
CA SER A 208 38.09 -0.60 22.42
C SER A 208 37.77 0.88 22.45
N GLY A 209 37.90 1.50 23.63
CA GLY A 209 37.45 2.86 23.87
C GLY A 209 35.96 3.06 23.57
N LYS A 210 35.65 3.87 22.56
CA LYS A 210 34.27 4.15 22.11
C LYS A 210 33.80 3.27 20.93
N LYS A 211 34.65 2.39 20.43
CA LYS A 211 34.36 1.53 19.29
C LYS A 211 33.98 0.13 19.77
N ILE A 212 33.06 -0.50 19.05
CA ILE A 212 32.66 -1.88 19.25
C ILE A 212 32.96 -2.63 17.96
N PHE A 213 33.62 -3.78 18.09
CA PHE A 213 33.94 -4.68 16.99
C PHE A 213 33.18 -5.99 17.19
N TYR A 214 32.61 -6.53 16.11
CA TYR A 214 31.85 -7.78 16.17
C TYR A 214 32.68 -8.91 15.57
N ILE A 215 32.97 -9.90 16.40
CA ILE A 215 33.93 -10.97 16.17
C ILE A 215 33.18 -12.29 16.07
N GLU A 216 33.39 -13.00 14.97
CA GLU A 216 33.00 -14.39 14.74
C GLU A 216 34.08 -15.31 15.34
N PRO A 217 33.83 -15.97 16.48
CA PRO A 217 34.85 -16.77 17.14
C PRO A 217 35.13 -18.09 16.40
N GLN A 218 34.24 -18.55 15.51
CA GLN A 218 34.52 -19.66 14.58
C GLN A 218 35.39 -19.24 13.38
N GLY A 219 35.63 -17.93 13.23
CA GLY A 219 36.48 -17.36 12.20
C GLY A 219 37.97 -17.57 12.46
N ASN A 220 38.81 -17.09 11.55
CA ASN A 220 40.27 -17.18 11.66
C ASN A 220 40.92 -15.80 11.51
N SER A 221 42.25 -15.73 11.63
CA SER A 221 42.99 -14.46 11.58
C SER A 221 42.78 -13.63 10.30
N VAL A 222 42.28 -14.23 9.22
CA VAL A 222 41.99 -13.55 7.95
C VAL A 222 40.52 -13.17 7.83
N CYS A 223 39.62 -13.93 8.45
CA CYS A 223 38.18 -13.73 8.39
C CYS A 223 37.53 -14.04 9.75
N TYR A 224 37.55 -13.05 10.64
CA TYR A 224 36.96 -13.14 11.98
C TYR A 224 35.95 -12.03 12.26
N ARG A 225 35.82 -11.06 11.37
CA ARG A 225 34.87 -9.96 11.53
C ARG A 225 33.50 -10.44 11.06
N MET A 226 32.45 -10.23 11.85
CA MET A 226 31.09 -10.69 11.52
C MET A 226 30.65 -10.21 10.13
N GLU A 227 30.95 -8.96 9.81
CA GLU A 227 30.68 -8.35 8.51
C GLU A 227 31.36 -9.03 7.32
N HIS A 228 32.53 -9.63 7.53
CA HIS A 228 33.28 -10.30 6.47
C HIS A 228 32.93 -11.79 6.42
N PHE A 229 32.75 -12.43 7.58
CA PHE A 229 32.46 -13.85 7.69
C PHE A 229 31.06 -14.20 7.21
N TRP A 230 30.06 -13.41 7.62
CA TRP A 230 28.65 -13.64 7.28
C TRP A 230 28.18 -12.81 6.09
N GLY A 231 28.91 -11.75 5.72
CA GLY A 231 28.57 -10.86 4.62
C GLY A 231 27.12 -10.37 4.71
N ASN A 232 26.38 -10.47 3.61
CA ASN A 232 25.01 -9.98 3.49
C ASN A 232 23.98 -10.68 4.39
N LYS A 233 24.34 -11.80 5.06
CA LYS A 233 23.44 -12.44 6.04
C LYS A 233 23.42 -11.72 7.37
N TYR A 234 24.51 -11.02 7.70
CA TYR A 234 24.68 -10.31 8.95
C TYR A 234 24.21 -8.86 8.82
N ASP A 235 23.32 -8.47 9.73
CA ASP A 235 22.84 -7.10 9.86
C ASP A 235 23.02 -6.69 11.34
N PRO A 236 23.94 -5.74 11.64
CA PRO A 236 24.20 -5.32 13.02
C PRO A 236 22.98 -4.68 13.69
N GLY A 237 21.96 -4.24 12.94
CA GLY A 237 20.71 -3.72 13.49
C GLY A 237 19.89 -4.73 14.30
N PHE A 238 20.19 -6.03 14.15
CA PHE A 238 19.55 -7.11 14.90
C PHE A 238 20.37 -7.61 16.09
N ASN A 239 21.53 -7.00 16.37
CA ASN A 239 22.38 -7.38 17.49
C ASN A 239 21.73 -7.06 18.83
N ARG A 240 21.86 -7.99 19.77
CA ARG A 240 21.48 -7.81 21.17
C ARG A 240 22.60 -8.32 22.06
N GLU A 241 23.17 -7.43 22.86
CA GLU A 241 24.12 -7.83 23.89
C GLU A 241 23.42 -8.62 24.98
N ILE A 242 24.00 -9.75 25.35
CA ILE A 242 23.52 -10.58 26.44
C ILE A 242 24.28 -10.15 27.70
N THR A 243 23.66 -9.31 28.52
CA THR A 243 24.27 -8.82 29.76
C THR A 243 24.08 -9.77 30.95
N LYS A 244 23.14 -10.71 30.85
CA LYS A 244 22.88 -11.76 31.85
C LYS A 244 22.52 -13.07 31.14
N SER A 245 23.31 -14.11 31.37
CA SER A 245 22.98 -15.47 30.92
C SER A 245 23.51 -16.52 31.89
N PHE A 246 22.99 -17.74 31.75
CA PHE A 246 23.50 -18.89 32.50
C PHE A 246 25.01 -19.10 32.26
N TRP A 247 25.51 -18.76 31.07
CA TRP A 247 26.91 -18.89 30.69
C TRP A 247 27.84 -18.04 31.55
N TYR A 248 27.51 -16.77 31.78
CA TYR A 248 28.32 -15.90 32.64
C TYR A 248 28.41 -16.45 34.07
N LYS A 249 27.29 -16.95 34.60
CA LYS A 249 27.23 -17.53 35.94
C LYS A 249 27.98 -18.86 36.05
N GLN A 250 27.81 -19.75 35.06
CA GLN A 250 28.45 -21.06 35.03
C GLN A 250 29.97 -20.95 34.94
N MET A 251 30.47 -19.96 34.18
CA MET A 251 31.90 -19.79 33.91
C MET A 251 32.58 -18.78 34.84
N GLY A 252 31.85 -18.16 35.77
CA GLY A 252 32.39 -17.15 36.70
C GLY A 252 32.88 -15.88 36.00
N LEU A 253 32.22 -15.47 34.91
CA LEU A 253 32.64 -14.35 34.08
C LEU A 253 32.09 -13.01 34.59
N PRO A 254 32.88 -11.92 34.51
CA PRO A 254 32.38 -10.58 34.80
C PRO A 254 31.38 -10.14 33.72
N TYR A 255 30.30 -9.46 34.12
CA TYR A 255 29.29 -8.94 33.19
C TYR A 255 29.09 -7.42 33.40
N ASN A 256 28.72 -6.72 32.33
CA ASN A 256 28.40 -5.29 32.39
C ASN A 256 26.96 -5.12 32.89
N GLY A 257 26.78 -4.84 34.18
CA GLY A 257 25.45 -4.67 34.77
C GLY A 257 25.36 -4.57 36.31
N GLU A 258 26.50 -4.51 37.00
CA GLU A 258 26.64 -4.13 38.42
C GLU A 258 27.72 -3.06 38.56
#